data_AF-C1C4W4-F1
#
_entry.id   AF-C1C4W4-F1
#
_cell.length_a   1.000
_cell.length_b   1.000
_cell.length_c   1.000
_cell.angle_alpha   90.00
_cell.angle_beta   90.00
_cell.angle_gamma   90.00
#
_symmetry.space_group_name_H-M   'P 1'
#
loop_
_entity.id
_entity.type
_entity.pdbx_description
1 polymer ?
#
loop_
_entity_poly.entity_id
_entity_poly.type
_entity_poly.pdbx_seq_one_letter_code
_entity_poly.pdbx_strand_id
1 'polypeptide(L)'
;MSNPDKLTFPRFSVVDLVNFFRQNILTAAEAKNFTKADIYPNPKLEWVQKIYMRILQQVFNLRVEHFYMVPVDLEIPYPHLVEGFAPLGYIVSYMARLLPICRVYEFLPSDVLNPKGKHITTLLSGIVNFLHFRNTRMDTYNEFCLRYKSALDIMNQQQKVLRELEAKKEKLTTIPPEQQAEFKALSSDIQDLQQIISQEYHTKDSAFQEKLVQKKLVIAETGKN
;
A
#
# COMPACT_ATOMS: atom_id res chain seq x y z
N MET A 1 0.68 47.68 -0.68
CA MET A 1 -0.55 47.89 0.10
C MET A 1 -1.71 47.26 -0.68
N SER A 2 -2.13 46.07 -0.27
CA SER A 2 -3.26 45.33 -0.85
C SER A 2 -4.57 45.97 -0.41
N ASN A 3 -5.48 46.20 -1.35
CA ASN A 3 -6.81 46.74 -1.08
C ASN A 3 -7.60 45.76 -0.19
N PRO A 4 -8.00 46.11 1.05
CA PRO A 4 -8.65 45.21 2.01
C PRO A 4 -10.06 44.76 1.57
N ASP A 5 -10.64 45.38 0.55
CA ASP A 5 -12.00 45.09 0.09
C ASP A 5 -12.10 44.07 -1.06
N LYS A 6 -10.98 43.53 -1.55
CA LYS A 6 -11.00 42.50 -2.62
C LYS A 6 -10.64 41.13 -2.05
N LEU A 7 -11.59 40.51 -1.36
CA LEU A 7 -11.53 39.07 -1.13
C LEU A 7 -11.39 38.36 -2.49
N THR A 8 -10.44 37.44 -2.57
CA THR A 8 -10.15 36.68 -3.80
C THR A 8 -11.11 35.52 -4.01
N PHE A 9 -12.07 35.33 -3.09
CA PHE A 9 -13.03 34.24 -3.09
C PHE A 9 -14.45 34.74 -2.79
N PRO A 10 -15.49 34.05 -3.29
CA PRO A 10 -16.89 34.36 -2.98
C PRO A 10 -17.20 34.29 -1.48
N ARG A 11 -17.96 35.26 -0.97
CA ARG A 11 -18.57 35.18 0.37
C ARG A 11 -19.89 34.41 0.29
N PHE A 12 -20.08 33.47 1.20
CA PHE A 12 -21.32 32.74 1.35
C PHE A 12 -22.25 33.43 2.34
N SER A 13 -23.56 33.30 2.15
CA SER A 13 -24.51 33.73 3.15
C SER A 13 -24.40 32.86 4.41
N VAL A 14 -24.83 33.39 5.57
CA VAL A 14 -24.87 32.60 6.82
C VAL A 14 -25.70 31.32 6.64
N VAL A 15 -26.74 31.37 5.81
CA VAL A 15 -27.62 30.23 5.52
C VAL A 15 -26.85 29.14 4.77
N ASP A 16 -26.11 29.52 3.74
CA ASP A 16 -25.35 28.59 2.91
C ASP A 16 -24.21 27.96 3.70
N LEU A 17 -23.53 28.76 4.54
CA LEU A 17 -22.53 28.25 5.47
C LEU A 17 -23.12 27.18 6.40
N VAL A 18 -24.25 27.46 7.05
CA VAL A 18 -24.90 26.48 7.94
C VAL A 18 -25.25 25.20 7.21
N ASN A 19 -25.86 25.31 6.03
CA ASN A 19 -26.22 24.15 5.22
C ASN A 19 -24.99 23.34 4.81
N PHE A 20 -23.93 24.01 4.37
CA PHE A 20 -22.68 23.36 3.99
C PHE A 20 -22.08 22.58 5.17
N PHE A 21 -21.92 23.21 6.34
CA PHE A 21 -21.33 22.55 7.52
C PHE A 21 -22.18 21.38 8.00
N ARG A 22 -23.51 21.50 7.99
CA ARG A 22 -24.43 20.39 8.34
C ARG A 22 -24.27 19.18 7.43
N GLN A 23 -24.06 19.41 6.14
CA GLN A 23 -24.03 18.35 5.13
C GLN A 23 -22.65 17.69 5.00
N ASN A 24 -21.56 18.48 5.15
CA ASN A 24 -20.23 18.04 4.74
C ASN A 24 -19.25 17.86 5.90
N ILE A 25 -19.48 18.49 7.05
CA ILE A 25 -18.47 18.65 8.11
C ILE A 25 -18.94 18.09 9.46
N LEU A 26 -20.17 18.41 9.85
CA LEU A 26 -20.73 18.04 11.15
C LEU A 26 -21.35 16.63 11.10
N THR A 27 -21.32 15.94 12.23
CA THR A 27 -22.00 14.65 12.38
C THR A 27 -23.51 14.82 12.54
N ALA A 28 -24.30 13.78 12.29
CA ALA A 28 -25.77 13.87 12.25
C ALA A 28 -26.41 14.55 13.49
N ALA A 29 -25.90 14.29 14.69
CA ALA A 29 -26.41 14.94 15.92
C ALA A 29 -26.00 16.41 15.99
N GLU A 30 -24.75 16.74 15.65
CA GLU A 30 -24.25 18.11 15.62
C GLU A 30 -24.96 18.95 14.56
N ALA A 31 -25.15 18.38 13.36
CA ALA A 31 -25.80 19.04 12.24
C ALA A 31 -27.24 19.46 12.56
N LYS A 32 -28.00 18.61 13.26
CA LYS A 32 -29.37 18.95 13.69
C LYS A 32 -29.41 20.16 14.61
N ASN A 33 -28.45 20.27 15.52
CA ASN A 33 -28.40 21.29 16.55
C ASN A 33 -27.71 22.60 16.11
N PHE A 34 -26.90 22.55 15.05
CA PHE A 34 -26.16 23.70 14.55
C PHE A 34 -27.05 24.64 13.75
N THR A 35 -27.14 25.92 14.08
CA THR A 35 -28.04 26.91 13.49
C THR A 35 -27.33 28.21 13.12
N LYS A 36 -28.03 29.12 12.44
CA LYS A 36 -27.48 30.44 12.06
C LYS A 36 -27.04 31.26 13.28
N ALA A 37 -27.81 31.19 14.37
CA ALA A 37 -27.54 31.92 15.59
C ALA A 37 -26.22 31.52 16.27
N ASP A 38 -25.70 30.33 15.94
CA ASP A 38 -24.44 29.84 16.52
C ASP A 38 -23.21 30.48 15.87
N ILE A 39 -23.35 31.12 14.70
CA ILE A 39 -22.24 31.79 13.98
C ILE A 39 -22.49 33.27 13.65
N TYR A 40 -23.72 33.76 13.75
CA TYR A 40 -24.05 35.17 13.47
C TYR A 40 -25.36 35.59 14.16
N PRO A 41 -25.47 36.83 14.69
CA PRO A 41 -24.47 37.91 14.71
C PRO A 41 -23.40 37.74 15.81
N ASN A 42 -23.71 36.98 16.86
CA ASN A 42 -22.84 36.74 18.00
C ASN A 42 -22.46 35.25 18.02
N PRO A 43 -21.30 34.86 17.45
CA PRO A 43 -20.92 33.46 17.36
C PRO A 43 -20.77 32.83 18.75
N LYS A 44 -21.31 31.63 18.92
CA LYS A 44 -21.08 30.83 20.12
C LYS A 44 -19.70 30.20 20.04
N LEU A 45 -18.90 30.46 21.07
CA LEU A 45 -17.51 30.01 21.17
C LEU A 45 -17.36 28.50 20.90
N GLU A 46 -18.17 27.70 21.58
CA GLU A 46 -18.19 26.23 21.48
C GLU A 46 -18.40 25.73 20.05
N TRP A 47 -19.27 26.40 19.28
CA TRP A 47 -19.59 25.99 17.92
C TRP A 47 -18.50 26.38 16.93
N VAL A 48 -17.93 27.57 17.08
CA VAL A 48 -16.79 28.01 16.25
C VAL A 48 -15.61 27.06 16.44
N GLN A 49 -15.24 26.77 17.69
CA GLN A 49 -14.16 25.84 18.01
C GLN A 49 -14.43 24.43 17.48
N LYS A 50 -15.65 23.91 17.68
CA LYS A 50 -16.06 22.60 17.17
C LYS A 50 -15.99 22.51 15.64
N ILE A 51 -16.44 23.54 14.92
CA ILE A 51 -16.35 23.59 13.46
C ILE A 51 -14.89 23.57 13.02
N TYR A 52 -14.04 24.39 13.61
CA TYR A 52 -12.60 24.37 13.30
C TYR A 52 -11.97 23.01 13.57
N MET A 53 -12.25 22.37 14.70
CA MET A 53 -11.77 21.02 14.97
C MET A 53 -12.22 20.04 13.88
N ARG A 54 -13.51 20.03 13.51
CA ARG A 54 -14.04 19.13 12.48
C ARG A 54 -13.38 19.35 11.11
N ILE A 55 -13.18 20.61 10.72
CA ILE A 55 -12.47 20.97 9.49
C ILE A 55 -11.03 20.42 9.53
N LEU A 56 -10.32 20.64 10.64
CA LEU A 56 -8.95 20.19 10.80
C LEU A 56 -8.84 18.66 10.79
N GLN A 57 -9.78 17.95 11.43
CA GLN A 57 -9.89 16.50 11.36
C GLN A 57 -10.02 16.02 9.92
N GLN A 58 -10.90 16.65 9.12
CA GLN A 58 -11.14 16.24 7.74
C GLN A 58 -10.00 16.60 6.77
N VAL A 59 -9.36 17.75 6.95
CA VAL A 59 -8.32 18.25 6.03
C VAL A 59 -6.98 17.59 6.32
N PHE A 60 -6.58 17.49 7.58
CA PHE A 60 -5.28 16.95 8.00
C PHE A 60 -5.34 15.52 8.50
N ASN A 61 -6.51 14.87 8.46
CA ASN A 61 -6.72 13.53 8.99
C ASN A 61 -6.35 13.42 10.48
N LEU A 62 -6.65 14.47 11.25
CA LEU A 62 -6.43 14.47 12.70
C LEU A 62 -7.54 13.69 13.39
N ARG A 63 -7.19 13.00 14.47
CA ARG A 63 -8.16 12.42 15.41
C ARG A 63 -8.39 13.40 16.56
N VAL A 64 -9.46 13.18 17.34
CA VAL A 64 -9.77 14.05 18.47
C VAL A 64 -8.64 14.03 19.51
N GLU A 65 -8.03 12.87 19.74
CA GLU A 65 -6.97 12.71 20.75
C GLU A 65 -5.77 13.62 20.47
N HIS A 66 -5.44 13.86 19.19
CA HIS A 66 -4.32 14.71 18.80
C HIS A 66 -4.47 16.16 19.29
N PHE A 67 -5.70 16.64 19.55
CA PHE A 67 -5.93 17.99 20.08
C PHE A 67 -5.70 18.10 21.59
N TYR A 68 -5.64 16.96 22.29
CA TYR A 68 -5.49 16.92 23.76
C TYR A 68 -4.10 16.44 24.19
N MET A 69 -3.18 16.17 23.24
CA MET A 69 -1.81 15.79 23.56
C MET A 69 -0.98 17.02 23.95
N VAL A 70 -0.55 17.13 25.21
CA VAL A 70 0.38 18.19 25.60
C VAL A 70 1.77 17.89 25.00
N PRO A 71 2.40 18.83 24.26
CA PRO A 71 3.74 18.63 23.72
C PRO A 71 4.75 18.34 24.84
N VAL A 72 5.57 17.30 24.63
CA VAL A 72 6.53 16.80 25.64
C VAL A 72 7.73 17.73 25.81
N ASP A 73 8.01 18.55 24.80
CA ASP A 73 9.07 19.56 24.77
C ASP A 73 8.72 20.84 25.55
N LEU A 74 7.45 21.02 25.92
CA LEU A 74 7.05 22.07 26.84
C LEU A 74 7.33 21.55 28.27
N GLU A 75 8.38 22.07 28.91
CA GLU A 75 8.72 21.81 30.32
C GLU A 75 7.64 22.38 31.27
N ILE A 76 6.44 21.81 31.24
CA ILE A 76 5.29 22.24 32.03
C ILE A 76 5.31 21.41 33.32
N PRO A 77 5.48 22.03 34.50
CA PRO A 77 5.54 21.30 35.77
C PRO A 77 4.30 20.45 36.08
N TYR A 78 3.13 20.87 35.56
CA TYR A 78 1.84 20.21 35.78
C TYR A 78 1.02 20.10 34.47
N PRO A 79 1.33 19.15 33.58
CA PRO A 79 0.70 19.03 32.26
C PRO A 79 -0.83 18.84 32.32
N HIS A 80 -1.32 18.15 33.35
CA HIS A 80 -2.76 17.90 33.55
C HIS A 80 -3.57 19.20 33.77
N LEU A 81 -2.94 20.29 34.26
CA LEU A 81 -3.62 21.57 34.43
C LEU A 81 -3.82 22.33 33.10
N VAL A 82 -3.04 21.99 32.07
CA VAL A 82 -3.09 22.65 30.76
C VAL A 82 -3.79 21.80 29.70
N GLU A 83 -4.14 20.55 30.01
CA GLU A 83 -4.80 19.63 29.09
C GLU A 83 -6.12 20.21 28.53
N GLY A 84 -6.91 20.89 29.37
CA GLY A 84 -8.13 21.58 28.95
C GLY A 84 -7.91 22.75 27.97
N PHE A 85 -6.69 23.29 27.91
CA PHE A 85 -6.32 24.38 27.00
C PHE A 85 -5.61 23.88 25.73
N ALA A 86 -5.09 22.64 25.74
CA ALA A 86 -4.37 22.07 24.60
C ALA A 86 -5.16 22.16 23.28
N PRO A 87 -6.48 21.87 23.23
CA PRO A 87 -7.24 21.97 21.99
C PRO A 87 -7.24 23.37 21.40
N LEU A 88 -7.26 24.41 22.22
CA LEU A 88 -7.24 25.80 21.76
C LEU A 88 -5.92 26.13 21.07
N GLY A 89 -4.80 25.72 21.69
CA GLY A 89 -3.46 25.90 21.10
C GLY A 89 -3.32 25.19 19.76
N TYR A 90 -3.85 23.96 19.66
CA TYR A 90 -3.86 23.22 18.40
C TYR A 90 -4.76 23.84 17.34
N ILE A 91 -5.99 24.26 17.69
CA ILE A 91 -6.88 24.95 16.77
C ILE A 91 -6.19 26.20 16.22
N VAL A 92 -5.65 27.07 17.08
CA VAL A 92 -4.95 28.28 16.63
C VAL A 92 -3.78 27.94 15.71
N SER A 93 -2.93 27.00 16.10
CA SER A 93 -1.73 26.63 15.34
C SER A 93 -2.06 26.04 13.97
N TYR A 94 -3.02 25.11 13.90
CA TYR A 94 -3.39 24.45 12.65
C TYR A 94 -4.27 25.34 11.76
N MET A 95 -5.17 26.13 12.33
CA MET A 95 -5.97 27.10 11.54
C MET A 95 -5.09 28.18 10.94
N ALA A 96 -4.08 28.67 11.67
CA ALA A 96 -3.10 29.62 11.13
C ALA A 96 -2.31 29.06 9.94
N ARG A 97 -2.12 27.74 9.88
CA ARG A 97 -1.51 27.04 8.72
C ARG A 97 -2.50 26.80 7.59
N LEU A 98 -3.75 26.47 7.91
CA LEU A 98 -4.79 26.14 6.92
C LEU A 98 -5.32 27.38 6.20
N LEU A 99 -5.62 28.45 6.93
CA LEU A 99 -6.32 29.62 6.40
C LEU A 99 -5.58 30.32 5.25
N PRO A 100 -4.23 30.43 5.24
CA PRO A 100 -3.50 30.91 4.08
C PRO A 100 -3.73 30.07 2.80
N ILE A 101 -3.93 28.75 2.93
CA ILE A 101 -4.29 27.85 1.82
C ILE A 101 -5.71 28.17 1.33
N CYS A 102 -6.60 28.52 2.26
CA CYS A 102 -7.94 29.02 1.97
C CYS A 102 -7.99 30.50 1.50
N ARG A 103 -6.83 31.12 1.23
CA ARG A 103 -6.67 32.54 0.83
C ARG A 103 -7.11 33.56 1.88
N VAL A 104 -7.06 33.18 3.15
CA VAL A 104 -7.40 34.01 4.30
C VAL A 104 -6.15 34.23 5.15
N TYR A 105 -5.68 35.46 5.27
CA TYR A 105 -4.39 35.78 5.89
C TYR A 105 -4.50 36.51 7.23
N GLU A 106 -5.69 37.01 7.58
CA GLU A 106 -5.93 37.85 8.77
C GLU A 106 -6.49 37.07 9.95
N PHE A 107 -6.10 35.80 10.08
CA PHE A 107 -6.52 34.97 11.21
C PHE A 107 -5.77 35.33 12.48
N LEU A 108 -6.49 35.46 13.58
CA LEU A 108 -5.94 35.79 14.90
C LEU A 108 -6.39 34.76 15.95
N PRO A 109 -5.63 34.55 17.03
CA PRO A 109 -6.07 33.72 18.15
C PRO A 109 -7.41 34.18 18.76
N SER A 110 -7.72 35.48 18.70
CA SER A 110 -9.02 36.03 19.10
C SER A 110 -10.20 35.45 18.31
N ASP A 111 -9.99 34.95 17.11
CA ASP A 111 -11.04 34.33 16.30
C ASP A 111 -11.47 32.96 16.85
N VAL A 112 -10.65 32.39 17.73
CA VAL A 112 -10.92 31.15 18.48
C VAL A 112 -11.44 31.45 19.88
N LEU A 113 -11.01 32.54 20.50
CA LEU A 113 -11.31 32.88 21.90
C LEU A 113 -12.47 33.87 22.09
N ASN A 114 -12.66 34.80 21.14
CA ASN A 114 -13.68 35.85 21.15
C ASN A 114 -14.17 36.14 19.71
N PRO A 115 -14.82 35.16 19.07
CA PRO A 115 -15.19 35.22 17.67
C PRO A 115 -16.15 36.37 17.35
N LYS A 116 -15.92 37.08 16.24
CA LYS A 116 -16.79 38.17 15.75
C LYS A 116 -17.57 37.75 14.51
N GLY A 117 -18.90 37.91 14.53
CA GLY A 117 -19.81 37.39 13.51
C GLY A 117 -19.38 37.62 12.06
N LYS A 118 -19.21 38.88 11.65
CA LYS A 118 -18.80 39.22 10.27
C LYS A 118 -17.46 38.61 9.89
N HIS A 119 -16.50 38.63 10.81
CA HIS A 119 -15.17 38.09 10.57
C HIS A 119 -15.21 36.57 10.43
N ILE A 120 -15.84 35.85 11.36
CA ILE A 120 -16.02 34.40 11.29
C ILE A 120 -16.70 33.98 9.99
N THR A 121 -17.76 34.65 9.57
CA THR A 121 -18.42 34.32 8.29
C THR A 121 -17.49 34.48 7.08
N THR A 122 -16.53 35.42 7.14
CA THR A 122 -15.51 35.60 6.10
C THR A 122 -14.50 34.46 6.14
N LEU A 123 -13.98 34.10 7.33
CA LEU A 123 -13.06 32.97 7.49
C LEU A 123 -13.69 31.66 6.99
N LEU A 124 -14.91 31.37 7.44
CA LEU A 124 -15.65 30.18 7.03
C LEU A 124 -15.93 30.17 5.52
N SER A 125 -16.21 31.33 4.90
CA SER A 125 -16.37 31.39 3.45
C SER A 125 -15.11 30.99 2.69
N GLY A 126 -13.93 31.45 3.14
CA GLY A 126 -12.65 31.03 2.54
C GLY A 126 -12.44 29.52 2.66
N ILE A 127 -12.75 28.96 3.83
CA ILE A 127 -12.66 27.52 4.07
C ILE A 127 -13.62 26.74 3.16
N VAL A 128 -14.88 27.15 3.05
CA VAL A 128 -15.87 26.48 2.20
C VAL A 128 -15.44 26.47 0.73
N ASN A 129 -14.91 27.59 0.22
CA ASN A 129 -14.34 27.64 -1.13
C ASN A 129 -13.20 26.63 -1.33
N PHE A 130 -12.27 26.56 -0.36
CA PHE A 130 -11.19 25.58 -0.39
C PHE A 130 -11.72 24.14 -0.37
N LEU A 131 -12.70 23.84 0.49
CA LEU A 131 -13.25 22.50 0.62
C LEU A 131 -14.01 22.07 -0.63
N HIS A 132 -14.76 22.97 -1.26
CA HIS A 132 -15.36 22.70 -2.58
C HIS A 132 -14.29 22.35 -3.62
N PHE A 133 -13.25 23.18 -3.75
CA PHE A 133 -12.15 22.91 -4.67
C PHE A 133 -11.47 21.57 -4.39
N ARG A 134 -11.15 21.31 -3.11
CA ARG A 134 -10.52 20.06 -2.67
C ARG A 134 -11.40 18.86 -3.03
N ASN A 135 -12.70 18.92 -2.76
CA ASN A 135 -13.60 17.80 -3.04
C ASN A 135 -13.69 17.53 -4.55
N THR A 136 -13.78 18.56 -5.40
CA THR A 136 -13.72 18.38 -6.86
C THR A 136 -12.42 17.73 -7.32
N ARG A 137 -11.28 18.02 -6.66
CA ARG A 137 -10.00 17.37 -6.98
C ARG A 137 -9.88 15.97 -6.38
N MET A 138 -10.56 15.70 -5.27
CA MET A 138 -10.51 14.42 -4.55
C MET A 138 -11.08 13.29 -5.41
N ASP A 139 -12.11 13.55 -6.21
CA ASP A 139 -12.67 12.54 -7.13
C ASP A 139 -11.63 12.05 -8.14
N THR A 140 -10.89 12.98 -8.76
CA THR A 140 -9.78 12.65 -9.67
C THR A 140 -8.66 11.88 -8.96
N TYR A 141 -8.32 12.31 -7.74
CA TYR A 141 -7.30 11.63 -6.94
C TYR A 141 -7.71 10.21 -6.56
N ASN A 142 -8.96 10.01 -6.13
CA ASN A 142 -9.52 8.71 -5.77
C ASN A 142 -9.52 7.75 -6.97
N GLU A 143 -9.89 8.25 -8.16
CA GLU A 143 -9.82 7.46 -9.39
C GLU A 143 -8.38 6.99 -9.67
N PHE A 144 -7.40 7.88 -9.53
CA PHE A 144 -5.99 7.53 -9.66
C PHE A 144 -5.57 6.46 -8.63
N CYS A 145 -5.95 6.62 -7.36
CA CYS A 145 -5.66 5.65 -6.30
C CYS A 145 -6.26 4.27 -6.59
N LEU A 146 -7.50 4.22 -7.10
CA LEU A 146 -8.16 2.96 -7.45
C LEU A 146 -7.43 2.25 -8.60
N ARG A 147 -7.01 2.99 -9.63
CA ARG A 147 -6.23 2.44 -10.75
C ARG A 147 -4.88 1.91 -10.27
N TYR A 148 -4.19 2.67 -9.42
CA TYR A 148 -2.91 2.25 -8.84
C TYR A 148 -3.06 0.97 -8.00
N LYS A 149 -4.08 0.91 -7.13
CA LYS A 149 -4.36 -0.28 -6.32
C LYS A 149 -4.63 -1.51 -7.18
N SER A 150 -5.45 -1.37 -8.22
CA SER A 150 -5.74 -2.46 -9.17
C SER A 150 -4.47 -2.97 -9.86
N ALA A 151 -3.59 -2.06 -10.31
CA ALA A 151 -2.31 -2.43 -10.92
C ALA A 151 -1.41 -3.20 -9.94
N LEU A 152 -1.36 -2.77 -8.67
CA LEU A 152 -0.60 -3.44 -7.63
C LEU A 152 -1.14 -4.85 -7.35
N ASP A 153 -2.47 -5.02 -7.31
CA ASP A 153 -3.13 -6.31 -7.11
C ASP A 153 -2.82 -7.28 -8.26
N ILE A 154 -2.85 -6.81 -9.52
CA ILE A 154 -2.45 -7.59 -10.69
C ILE A 154 -0.98 -8.02 -10.60
N MET A 155 -0.08 -7.09 -10.24
CA MET A 155 1.35 -7.39 -10.10
C MET A 155 1.59 -8.45 -9.02
N ASN A 156 0.91 -8.34 -7.87
CA ASN A 156 0.99 -9.33 -6.80
C ASN A 156 0.48 -10.70 -7.23
N GLN A 157 -0.61 -10.74 -8.02
CA GLN A 157 -1.15 -11.98 -8.56
C GLN A 157 -0.19 -12.63 -9.55
N GLN A 158 0.40 -11.85 -10.47
CA GLN A 158 1.41 -12.33 -11.40
C GLN A 158 2.64 -12.87 -10.68
N GLN A 159 3.11 -12.18 -9.64
CA GLN A 159 4.24 -12.64 -8.82
C GLN A 159 3.94 -13.96 -8.11
N LYS A 160 2.69 -14.20 -7.71
CA LYS A 160 2.26 -15.48 -7.16
C LYS A 160 2.30 -16.59 -8.21
N VAL A 161 1.73 -16.34 -9.39
CA VAL A 161 1.73 -17.31 -10.51
C VAL A 161 3.16 -17.64 -10.96
N LEU A 162 4.04 -16.65 -11.05
CA LEU A 162 5.44 -16.87 -11.39
C LEU A 162 6.13 -17.83 -10.41
N ARG A 163 5.95 -17.63 -9.10
CA ARG A 163 6.50 -18.54 -8.08
C ARG A 163 5.96 -19.97 -8.20
N GLU A 164 4.68 -20.12 -8.49
CA GLU A 164 4.07 -21.45 -8.70
C GLU A 164 4.64 -22.15 -9.93
N LEU A 165 4.84 -21.40 -11.03
CA LEU A 165 5.45 -21.92 -12.25
C LEU A 165 6.92 -22.28 -12.07
N GLU A 166 7.69 -21.47 -11.33
CA GLU A 166 9.07 -21.78 -10.96
C GLU A 166 9.16 -23.07 -10.14
N ALA A 167 8.32 -23.23 -9.12
CA ALA A 167 8.27 -24.45 -8.33
C ALA A 167 7.88 -25.68 -9.17
N LYS A 168 6.98 -25.52 -10.15
CA LYS A 168 6.61 -26.59 -11.08
C LYS A 168 7.75 -26.93 -12.06
N LYS A 169 8.46 -25.91 -12.55
CA LYS A 169 9.65 -26.09 -13.40
C LYS A 169 10.72 -26.88 -12.66
N GLU A 170 11.02 -26.52 -11.41
CA GLU A 170 12.00 -27.22 -10.58
C GLU A 170 11.66 -28.71 -10.43
N LYS A 171 10.39 -29.03 -10.12
CA LYS A 171 9.88 -30.41 -10.04
C LYS A 171 10.01 -31.19 -11.35
N LEU A 172 9.81 -30.55 -12.50
CA LEU A 172 9.94 -31.20 -13.81
C LEU A 172 11.41 -31.41 -14.21
N THR A 173 12.31 -30.54 -13.76
CA THR A 173 13.76 -30.67 -14.03
C THR A 173 14.47 -31.68 -13.13
N THR A 174 13.82 -32.14 -12.06
CA THR A 174 14.35 -33.20 -11.21
C THR A 174 13.93 -34.55 -11.77
N ILE A 175 14.92 -35.37 -12.18
CA ILE A 175 14.66 -36.77 -12.57
C ILE A 175 14.23 -37.52 -11.30
N PRO A 176 13.05 -38.17 -11.30
CA PRO A 176 12.60 -38.95 -10.15
C PRO A 176 13.64 -40.02 -9.78
N PRO A 177 13.93 -40.22 -8.48
CA PRO A 177 14.92 -41.20 -8.04
C PRO A 177 14.58 -42.63 -8.49
N GLU A 178 13.29 -42.95 -8.64
CA GLU A 178 12.81 -44.23 -9.20
C GLU A 178 13.25 -44.40 -10.67
N GLN A 179 13.06 -43.38 -11.50
CA GLN A 179 13.49 -43.42 -12.91
C GLN A 179 15.02 -43.45 -13.05
N GLN A 180 15.74 -42.76 -12.16
CA GLN A 180 17.20 -42.83 -12.10
C GLN A 180 17.68 -44.23 -11.71
N ALA A 181 16.99 -44.89 -10.77
CA ALA A 181 17.30 -46.24 -10.32
C ALA A 181 17.00 -47.28 -11.40
N GLU A 182 15.84 -47.18 -12.07
CA GLU A 182 15.49 -48.03 -13.21
C GLU A 182 16.49 -47.90 -14.35
N PHE A 183 16.87 -46.67 -14.73
CA PHE A 183 17.86 -46.46 -15.79
C PHE A 183 19.21 -47.07 -15.44
N LYS A 184 19.64 -46.95 -14.17
CA LYS A 184 20.89 -47.58 -13.69
C LYS A 184 20.81 -49.10 -13.72
N ALA A 185 19.71 -49.69 -13.27
CA ALA A 185 19.49 -51.14 -13.31
C ALA A 185 19.54 -51.65 -14.75
N LEU A 186 18.79 -51.01 -15.66
CA LEU A 186 18.78 -51.38 -17.07
C LEU A 186 20.16 -51.23 -17.72
N SER A 187 20.91 -50.18 -17.36
CA SER A 187 22.27 -49.97 -17.86
C SER A 187 23.25 -51.04 -17.36
N SER A 188 23.06 -51.55 -16.13
CA SER A 188 23.82 -52.67 -15.60
C SER A 188 23.51 -53.96 -16.35
N ASP A 189 22.22 -54.27 -16.54
CA ASP A 189 21.77 -55.46 -17.27
C ASP A 189 22.32 -55.47 -18.71
N ILE A 190 22.35 -54.31 -19.38
CA ILE A 190 22.94 -54.16 -20.71
C ILE A 190 24.44 -54.45 -20.69
N GLN A 191 25.18 -53.96 -19.70
CA GLN A 191 26.62 -54.23 -19.58
C GLN A 191 26.91 -55.71 -19.31
N ASP A 192 26.14 -56.34 -18.42
CA ASP A 192 26.27 -57.76 -18.10
C ASP A 192 26.01 -58.62 -19.35
N LEU A 193 24.95 -58.31 -20.10
CA LEU A 193 24.65 -58.98 -21.37
C LEU A 193 25.77 -58.80 -22.40
N GLN A 194 26.32 -57.59 -22.54
CA GLN A 194 27.45 -57.33 -23.43
C GLN A 194 28.70 -58.15 -23.04
N GLN A 195 28.97 -58.27 -21.73
CA GLN A 195 30.08 -59.06 -21.22
C GLN A 195 29.89 -60.55 -21.50
N ILE A 196 28.69 -61.09 -21.24
CA ILE A 196 28.34 -62.49 -21.53
C ILE A 196 28.52 -62.78 -23.03
N ILE A 197 27.96 -61.93 -23.90
CA ILE A 197 28.08 -62.10 -25.36
C ILE A 197 29.54 -62.11 -25.79
N SER A 198 30.34 -61.18 -25.26
CA SER A 198 31.76 -61.08 -25.59
C SER A 198 32.54 -62.31 -25.13
N GLN A 199 32.28 -62.80 -23.91
CA GLN A 199 32.90 -64.02 -23.38
C GLN A 199 32.50 -65.26 -24.18
N GLU A 200 31.22 -65.42 -24.51
CA GLU A 200 30.76 -66.53 -25.34
C GLU A 200 31.40 -66.49 -26.72
N TYR A 201 31.50 -65.30 -27.33
CA TYR A 201 32.12 -65.12 -28.63
C TYR A 201 33.60 -65.52 -28.60
N HIS A 202 34.37 -65.00 -27.63
CA HIS A 202 35.78 -65.36 -27.45
C HIS A 202 35.99 -66.85 -27.16
N THR A 203 35.12 -67.46 -26.37
CA THR A 203 35.18 -68.90 -26.05
C THR A 203 34.94 -69.74 -27.30
N LYS A 204 33.91 -69.42 -28.09
CA LYS A 204 33.60 -70.12 -29.34
C LYS A 204 34.71 -69.95 -30.38
N ASP A 205 35.28 -68.76 -30.50
CA ASP A 205 36.40 -68.48 -31.41
C ASP A 205 37.65 -69.28 -31.02
N SER A 206 37.99 -69.30 -29.72
CA SER A 206 39.13 -70.08 -29.20
C SER A 206 38.95 -71.59 -29.44
N ALA A 207 37.77 -72.13 -29.16
CA ALA A 207 37.45 -73.53 -29.42
C ALA A 207 37.49 -73.87 -30.93
N PHE A 208 37.09 -72.92 -31.79
CA PHE A 208 37.19 -73.08 -33.23
C PHE A 208 38.65 -73.07 -33.71
N GLN A 209 39.47 -72.14 -33.20
CA GLN A 209 40.91 -72.09 -33.50
C GLN A 209 41.63 -73.36 -33.01
N GLU A 210 41.30 -73.87 -31.83
CA GLU A 210 41.87 -75.10 -31.29
C GLU A 210 41.53 -76.32 -32.18
N LYS A 211 40.27 -76.44 -32.61
CA LYS A 211 39.87 -77.47 -33.60
C LYS A 211 40.59 -77.31 -34.94
N LEU A 212 40.82 -76.08 -35.39
CA LEU A 212 41.60 -75.78 -36.59
C LEU A 212 43.06 -76.24 -36.44
N VAL A 213 43.69 -75.95 -35.31
CA VAL A 213 45.07 -76.36 -35.01
C VAL A 213 45.17 -77.89 -34.93
N GLN A 214 44.25 -78.56 -34.23
CA GLN A 214 44.20 -80.03 -34.19
C GLN A 214 44.08 -80.64 -35.58
N LYS A 215 43.19 -80.11 -36.45
CA LYS A 215 43.09 -80.58 -37.84
C LYS A 215 44.37 -80.35 -38.63
N LYS A 216 45.05 -79.21 -38.47
CA LYS A 216 46.34 -78.93 -39.13
C LYS A 216 47.43 -79.90 -38.68
N LEU A 217 47.47 -80.25 -37.38
CA LEU A 217 48.41 -81.23 -36.83
C LEU A 217 48.16 -82.63 -37.40
N VAL A 218 46.90 -83.08 -37.43
CA VAL A 218 46.53 -84.38 -38.03
C VAL A 218 46.95 -84.45 -39.50
N ILE A 219 46.72 -83.37 -40.27
CA ILE A 219 47.16 -83.29 -41.68
C ILE A 219 48.70 -83.38 -41.80
N ALA A 220 49.42 -82.67 -40.92
CA ALA A 220 50.88 -82.68 -40.90
C ALA A 220 51.49 -84.04 -40.48
N GLU A 221 50.80 -84.79 -39.61
CA GLU A 221 51.19 -86.14 -39.20
C GLU A 221 50.90 -87.17 -40.30
N THR A 222 49.79 -87.04 -41.04
CA THR A 222 49.49 -87.89 -42.21
C THR A 222 50.32 -87.57 -43.45
N GLY A 223 50.98 -86.41 -43.50
CA GLY A 223 51.86 -85.98 -44.60
C GLY A 223 53.33 -86.34 -44.43
N LYS A 224 53.70 -87.09 -43.38
CA LYS A 224 55.08 -87.49 -43.07
C LYS A 224 55.38 -88.99 -43.21
N ASN A 225 54.50 -89.75 -43.86
CA ASN A 225 54.76 -91.14 -44.31
C ASN A 225 54.98 -91.20 -45.81
#